data_AF-A0AA38N341-F1
#
_entry.id   AF-A0AA38N341-F1
#
_cell.length_a   1.000
_cell.length_b   1.000
_cell.length_c   1.000
_cell.angle_alpha   90.00
_cell.angle_beta   90.00
_cell.angle_gamma   90.00
#
_symmetry.space_group_name_H-M   'P 1'
#
loop_
_entity.id
_entity.type
_entity.pdbx_description
1 polymer ?
#
loop_
_entity_poly.entity_id
_entity_poly.type
_entity_poly.pdbx_seq_one_letter_code
_entity_poly.pdbx_strand_id
1 'polypeptide(L)'
;KGQDSYLVAQLMPLAAEQGFFVGLANFTCHETGTADGDGGYSSYYKRRRGYGDDDDDEEVPGMEEVLDTTITVKNLVDMEGNKPAGDNEIPFDWEDLVQQDPFEDAVPDVEQYEGYMGNVSHWYKRTILIIATKETAHSILYAASYALENLRRASLERPGNPSSEDLSFANMLVNNPEKSPATLVQVARYAVLWNDLELWMRVLRASYWGHLPVDELVAGWKAFSFNRVSSSFEQLIRKASPISHGISFVQELVESGPLEDRQLAQGWSAQLVSSLLTTVEAPTVQDVPLFIETTRKQGLSYITNTLIPRLEKNPSLHDFWAALIKNLELNRASLVMSPGGSANHDDKSLVNKSSVRNLITRCLFVIITNWEHGLTTPVQSRYYPYYQSPSDTSIPSRITELAHLCVCARFLDPLTKLWQRLAKAKPLTVQENFRIIYSPLIPQLRQLLKSQKLDLASPPFLEFIQVVLGAYLRFVLGPRPDPTALMPARKLGCGCLDCKELDKFLMSTSLVQTFWRVQKIRTHLEHQMNSGRDIVTYSTIRSGSPHGLVVKRNQQAAAYQSWLQRQGQAKTFLGTIGSGSILQKVAGPRYADVLKALEGKQQFVLPWNSATPSAFNQPS
;
A
#
# COMPACT_ATOMS: atom_id res chain seq x y z
N LYS A 1 -37.09 38.51 33.04
CA LYS A 1 -36.80 39.25 31.78
C LYS A 1 -36.43 40.74 31.95
N GLY A 2 -36.60 41.39 33.12
CA GLY A 2 -36.11 42.77 33.34
C GLY A 2 -34.79 42.87 34.11
N GLN A 3 -34.58 42.00 35.10
CA GLN A 3 -33.42 42.04 35.99
C GLN A 3 -32.14 41.55 35.30
N ASP A 4 -32.18 40.44 34.55
CA ASP A 4 -31.01 39.91 33.83
C ASP A 4 -30.53 40.86 32.73
N SER A 5 -31.47 41.48 32.00
CA SER A 5 -31.16 42.49 30.98
C SER A 5 -30.50 43.73 31.58
N TYR A 6 -30.90 44.13 32.80
CA TYR A 6 -30.30 45.25 33.51
C TYR A 6 -28.89 44.93 33.99
N LEU A 7 -28.66 43.72 34.53
CA LEU A 7 -27.34 43.26 34.97
C LEU A 7 -26.36 43.15 33.80
N VAL A 8 -26.79 42.56 32.67
CA VAL A 8 -25.97 42.49 31.45
C VAL A 8 -25.63 43.91 30.96
N ALA A 9 -26.60 44.83 30.93
CA ALA A 9 -26.36 46.22 30.50
C ALA A 9 -25.33 46.97 31.37
N GLN A 10 -25.23 46.64 32.67
CA GLN A 10 -24.21 47.21 33.56
C GLN A 10 -22.83 46.55 33.39
N LEU A 11 -22.80 45.26 33.09
CA LEU A 11 -21.55 44.51 32.90
C LEU A 11 -20.85 44.86 31.59
N MET A 12 -21.61 45.13 30.52
CA MET A 12 -21.09 45.32 29.16
C MET A 12 -20.02 46.41 29.04
N PRO A 13 -20.19 47.64 29.60
CA PRO A 13 -19.15 48.67 29.56
C PRO A 13 -17.86 48.23 30.26
N LEU A 14 -17.97 47.52 31.39
CA LEU A 14 -16.82 47.05 32.16
C LEU A 14 -16.07 45.94 31.42
N ALA A 15 -16.81 44.99 30.83
CA ALA A 15 -16.21 43.93 30.03
C ALA A 15 -15.50 44.49 28.79
N ALA A 16 -16.09 45.50 28.13
CA ALA A 16 -15.48 46.17 26.98
C ALA A 16 -14.19 46.91 27.36
N GLU A 17 -14.17 47.63 28.48
CA GLU A 17 -12.97 48.33 28.99
C GLU A 17 -11.84 47.36 29.35
N GLN A 18 -12.19 46.22 29.94
CA GLN A 18 -11.23 45.21 30.40
C GLN A 18 -10.87 44.15 29.33
N GLY A 19 -11.48 44.21 28.14
CA GLY A 19 -11.18 43.30 27.04
C GLY A 19 -11.69 41.86 27.24
N PHE A 20 -12.82 41.69 27.92
CA PHE A 20 -13.49 40.40 28.08
C PHE A 20 -14.55 40.17 26.98
N PHE A 21 -14.64 38.93 26.52
CA PHE A 21 -15.79 38.42 25.77
C PHE A 21 -16.93 38.14 26.75
N VAL A 22 -18.14 38.53 26.37
CA VAL A 22 -19.37 38.20 27.09
C VAL A 22 -20.38 37.61 26.13
N GLY A 23 -20.93 36.45 26.47
CA GLY A 23 -21.95 35.79 25.68
C GLY A 23 -22.99 35.09 26.55
N LEU A 24 -24.14 34.77 25.95
CA LEU A 24 -25.19 33.98 26.58
C LEU A 24 -25.22 32.60 25.94
N ALA A 25 -25.46 31.56 26.73
CA ALA A 25 -25.53 30.20 26.19
C ALA A 25 -26.52 29.31 26.96
N ASN A 26 -26.89 28.19 26.34
CA ASN A 26 -27.70 27.16 26.96
C ASN A 26 -26.77 26.14 27.62
N PHE A 27 -26.83 26.06 28.95
CA PHE A 27 -26.11 25.07 29.73
C PHE A 27 -27.00 23.85 29.96
N THR A 28 -26.45 22.65 29.75
CA THR A 28 -27.13 21.39 29.98
C THR A 28 -26.25 20.51 30.86
N CYS A 29 -26.76 20.13 32.03
CA CYS A 29 -26.21 19.05 32.86
C CYS A 29 -27.02 17.78 32.57
N HIS A 30 -26.33 16.68 32.32
CA HIS A 30 -26.92 15.38 32.06
C HIS A 30 -26.33 14.37 33.04
N GLU A 31 -27.19 13.83 33.88
CA GLU A 31 -26.88 12.83 34.90
C GLU A 31 -27.46 11.49 34.49
N THR A 32 -26.67 10.43 34.65
CA THR A 32 -27.14 9.06 34.47
C THR A 32 -26.91 8.27 35.74
N GLY A 33 -27.85 7.42 36.09
CA GLY A 33 -27.83 6.71 37.37
C GLY A 33 -28.76 5.51 37.39
N THR A 34 -28.78 4.83 38.53
CA THR A 34 -29.70 3.70 38.75
C THR A 34 -31.06 4.20 39.21
N ALA A 35 -32.13 3.55 38.75
CA ALA A 35 -33.48 3.80 39.25
C ALA A 35 -33.63 3.42 40.73
N ASP A 36 -34.35 4.24 41.50
CA ASP A 36 -34.80 3.97 42.86
C ASP A 36 -35.59 2.65 42.88
N GLY A 37 -34.98 1.65 43.51
CA GLY A 37 -35.49 0.30 43.54
C GLY A 37 -36.71 0.14 44.45
N ASP A 38 -37.90 0.13 43.85
CA ASP A 38 -38.98 -0.77 44.30
C ASP A 38 -39.54 -1.65 43.17
N GLY A 39 -38.70 -1.93 42.16
CA GLY A 39 -39.07 -2.68 40.96
C GLY A 39 -38.40 -4.05 40.78
N GLY A 40 -37.64 -4.58 41.75
CA GLY A 40 -36.82 -5.76 41.46
C GLY A 40 -36.36 -6.59 42.65
N TYR A 41 -37.25 -7.43 43.21
CA TYR A 41 -37.02 -8.88 43.43
C TYR A 41 -38.13 -9.64 44.20
N SER A 42 -39.38 -9.14 44.28
CA SER A 42 -40.45 -9.84 45.05
C SER A 42 -41.73 -10.20 44.28
N SER A 43 -41.75 -10.13 42.94
CA SER A 43 -42.98 -10.38 42.16
C SER A 43 -43.00 -11.67 41.30
N TYR A 44 -42.02 -12.57 41.45
CA TYR A 44 -42.09 -13.88 40.77
C TYR A 44 -43.10 -14.89 41.35
N TYR A 45 -43.85 -14.52 42.41
CA TYR A 45 -44.86 -15.39 43.03
C TYR A 45 -46.32 -14.90 42.97
N LYS A 46 -46.66 -13.89 42.14
CA LYS A 46 -48.06 -13.52 41.92
C LYS A 46 -48.42 -13.30 40.45
N ARG A 47 -48.27 -14.35 39.63
CA ARG A 47 -49.16 -14.54 38.47
C ARG A 47 -50.08 -15.73 38.71
N ARG A 48 -51.18 -15.46 39.41
CA ARG A 48 -52.42 -16.20 39.16
C ARG A 48 -53.61 -15.23 39.22
N ARG A 49 -54.18 -15.02 38.03
CA ARG A 49 -55.47 -14.40 37.67
C ARG A 49 -55.49 -12.88 37.46
N GLY A 50 -56.01 -12.52 36.29
CA GLY A 50 -56.75 -11.28 36.07
C GLY A 50 -56.37 -10.60 34.76
N TYR A 51 -57.27 -10.65 33.77
CA TYR A 51 -57.27 -9.71 32.65
C TYR A 51 -57.61 -8.31 33.17
N GLY A 52 -56.95 -7.29 32.64
CA GLY A 52 -57.30 -5.89 32.80
C GLY A 52 -56.34 -5.03 31.99
N ASP A 53 -56.86 -4.41 30.92
CA ASP A 53 -56.32 -3.16 30.37
C ASP A 53 -56.23 -2.16 31.53
N ASP A 54 -55.09 -1.49 31.68
CA ASP A 54 -55.03 -0.12 32.17
C ASP A 54 -53.79 0.54 31.55
N ASP A 55 -54.03 1.68 30.91
CA ASP A 55 -53.03 2.64 30.45
C ASP A 55 -52.34 3.22 31.70
N ASP A 56 -51.25 2.60 32.15
CA ASP A 56 -50.39 3.16 33.18
C ASP A 56 -49.40 4.13 32.52
N ASP A 57 -49.58 5.42 32.77
CA ASP A 57 -48.52 6.42 32.67
C ASP A 57 -47.36 5.92 33.55
N GLU A 58 -46.38 5.25 32.97
CA GLU A 58 -45.21 4.73 33.68
C GLU A 58 -44.46 5.91 34.33
N GLU A 59 -44.71 6.14 35.61
CA GLU A 59 -44.00 7.09 36.46
C GLU A 59 -42.51 6.75 36.37
N VAL A 60 -41.69 7.67 35.84
CA VAL A 60 -40.24 7.50 35.76
C VAL A 60 -39.72 7.36 37.19
N PRO A 61 -39.07 6.24 37.56
CA PRO A 61 -38.51 6.09 38.90
C PRO A 61 -37.47 7.18 39.18
N GLY A 62 -37.38 7.61 40.44
CA GLY A 62 -36.31 8.52 40.89
C GLY A 62 -34.92 7.92 40.69
N MET A 63 -33.87 8.74 40.77
CA MET A 63 -32.48 8.29 40.61
C MET A 63 -31.83 8.05 41.98
N GLU A 64 -31.47 6.80 42.26
CA GLU A 64 -30.91 6.36 43.56
C GLU A 64 -29.43 6.76 43.71
N GLU A 65 -28.64 6.49 42.68
CA GLU A 65 -27.21 6.80 42.65
C GLU A 65 -26.85 7.37 41.27
N VAL A 66 -26.23 8.55 41.27
CA VAL A 66 -25.66 9.17 40.07
C VAL A 66 -24.34 8.47 39.74
N LEU A 67 -24.27 7.83 38.58
CA LEU A 67 -23.08 7.10 38.12
C LEU A 67 -22.17 7.96 37.24
N ASP A 68 -22.75 8.87 36.46
CA ASP A 68 -22.01 9.77 35.58
C ASP A 68 -22.75 11.10 35.41
N THR A 69 -21.99 12.19 35.33
CA THR A 69 -22.51 13.54 35.16
C THR A 69 -21.71 14.27 34.10
N THR A 70 -22.39 14.75 33.07
CA THR A 70 -21.79 15.46 31.93
C THR A 70 -22.40 16.85 31.81
N ILE A 71 -21.56 17.88 31.69
CA ILE A 71 -22.00 19.26 31.50
C ILE A 71 -21.56 19.78 30.13
N THR A 72 -22.49 20.42 29.42
CA THR A 72 -22.26 20.93 28.07
C THR A 72 -22.91 22.28 27.88
N VAL A 73 -22.31 23.11 27.03
CA VAL A 73 -22.84 24.40 26.60
C VAL A 73 -23.17 24.34 25.12
N LYS A 74 -24.37 24.81 24.76
CA LYS A 74 -24.86 24.89 23.37
C LYS A 74 -25.41 26.28 23.08
N ASN A 75 -25.53 26.64 21.80
CA ASN A 75 -26.11 27.91 21.36
C ASN A 75 -25.48 29.15 22.03
N LEU A 76 -24.14 29.20 22.10
CA LEU A 76 -23.46 30.42 22.52
C LEU A 76 -23.78 31.54 21.52
N VAL A 77 -24.36 32.63 22.02
CA VAL A 77 -24.62 33.87 21.29
C VAL A 77 -23.82 35.01 21.91
N ASP A 78 -23.22 35.83 21.05
CA ASP A 78 -22.65 37.10 21.47
C ASP A 78 -23.76 38.16 21.68
N MET A 79 -23.34 39.36 22.07
CA MET A 79 -24.25 40.46 22.39
C MET A 79 -24.84 41.15 21.14
N GLU A 80 -24.31 40.83 19.96
CA GLU A 80 -24.86 41.25 18.66
C GLU A 80 -25.81 40.19 18.08
N GLY A 81 -25.97 39.04 18.76
CA GLY A 81 -26.82 37.94 18.36
C GLY A 81 -26.18 37.00 17.32
N ASN A 82 -24.88 37.12 17.03
CA ASN A 82 -24.19 36.11 16.26
C ASN A 82 -23.89 34.90 17.14
N LYS A 83 -23.52 33.76 16.52
CA LYS A 83 -23.18 32.52 17.20
C LYS A 83 -21.68 32.22 17.11
N PRO A 84 -20.85 32.62 18.09
CA PRO A 84 -19.42 32.41 18.03
C PRO A 84 -19.00 30.95 17.91
N ALA A 85 -19.70 30.04 18.59
CA ALA A 85 -19.44 28.59 18.55
C ALA A 85 -20.17 27.86 17.41
N GLY A 86 -20.91 28.58 16.56
CA GLY A 86 -21.83 27.95 15.60
C GLY A 86 -22.89 27.11 16.31
N ASP A 87 -23.09 25.87 15.85
CA ASP A 87 -23.99 24.89 16.46
C ASP A 87 -23.22 23.82 17.26
N ASN A 88 -21.93 24.04 17.55
CA ASN A 88 -21.10 23.10 18.29
C ASN A 88 -21.49 23.04 19.77
N GLU A 89 -21.34 21.86 20.36
CA GLU A 89 -21.46 21.64 21.80
C GLU A 89 -20.09 21.78 22.43
N ILE A 90 -19.96 22.66 23.42
CA ILE A 90 -18.71 22.91 24.11
C ILE A 90 -18.76 22.16 25.45
N PRO A 91 -17.89 21.17 25.68
CA PRO A 91 -17.77 20.54 27.00
C PRO A 91 -17.17 21.54 27.99
N PHE A 92 -17.63 21.48 29.23
CA PHE A 92 -17.12 22.28 30.34
C PHE A 92 -16.77 21.35 31.50
N ASP A 93 -15.90 21.81 32.39
CA ASP A 93 -15.64 21.15 33.66
C ASP A 93 -16.32 21.92 34.80
N TRP A 94 -16.62 21.23 35.91
CA TRP A 94 -17.24 21.85 37.08
C TRP A 94 -16.38 22.98 37.67
N GLU A 95 -15.06 22.94 37.44
CA GLU A 95 -14.11 23.99 37.85
C GLU A 95 -14.29 25.30 37.08
N ASP A 96 -14.93 25.28 35.91
CA ASP A 96 -15.19 26.46 35.09
C ASP A 96 -16.43 27.24 35.55
N LEU A 97 -17.24 26.67 36.45
CA LEU A 97 -18.45 27.31 36.98
C LEU A 97 -18.12 28.14 38.22
N VAL A 98 -18.51 29.41 38.20
CA VAL A 98 -18.36 30.32 39.35
C VAL A 98 -19.35 29.98 40.46
N GLN A 99 -20.53 29.48 40.11
CA GLN A 99 -21.56 29.10 41.07
C GLN A 99 -21.34 27.65 41.51
N GLN A 100 -21.22 27.44 42.82
CA GLN A 100 -21.16 26.11 43.43
C GLN A 100 -22.56 25.49 43.43
N ASP A 101 -22.64 24.22 43.05
CA ASP A 101 -23.84 23.37 43.10
C ASP A 101 -25.11 24.02 42.51
N PRO A 102 -25.10 24.43 41.23
CA PRO A 102 -26.20 25.19 40.60
C PRO A 102 -27.53 24.42 40.49
N PHE A 103 -27.52 23.12 40.80
CA PHE A 103 -28.67 22.22 40.74
C PHE A 103 -29.02 21.59 42.09
N GLU A 104 -28.43 22.05 43.20
CA GLU A 104 -28.84 21.61 44.52
C GLU A 104 -30.36 21.86 44.69
N ASP A 105 -31.10 20.81 45.05
CA ASP A 105 -32.57 20.77 45.17
C ASP A 105 -33.35 21.14 43.89
N ALA A 106 -32.72 21.14 42.71
CA ALA A 106 -33.40 21.40 41.45
C ALA A 106 -34.14 20.14 40.95
N VAL A 107 -35.36 20.34 40.45
CA VAL A 107 -36.08 19.29 39.72
C VAL A 107 -35.53 19.19 38.29
N PRO A 108 -35.31 17.98 37.75
CA PRO A 108 -34.90 17.80 36.35
C PRO A 108 -35.89 18.44 35.38
N ASP A 109 -35.36 18.99 34.28
CA ASP A 109 -36.20 19.56 33.22
C ASP A 109 -36.71 18.47 32.25
N VAL A 110 -35.99 17.35 32.15
CA VAL A 110 -36.37 16.15 31.39
C VAL A 110 -35.89 14.92 32.15
N GLU A 111 -36.72 13.88 32.19
CA GLU A 111 -36.42 12.59 32.81
C GLU A 111 -36.71 11.47 31.80
N GLN A 112 -35.84 10.46 31.73
CA GLN A 112 -36.03 9.28 30.90
C GLN A 112 -35.64 8.01 31.64
N TYR A 113 -36.40 6.94 31.42
CA TYR A 113 -36.18 5.62 32.00
C TYR A 113 -35.98 4.56 30.93
N GLU A 114 -34.88 3.81 31.01
CA GLU A 114 -34.63 2.65 30.14
C GLU A 114 -34.86 1.33 30.90
N GLY A 115 -36.09 0.81 30.81
CA GLY A 115 -36.59 -0.28 31.64
C GLY A 115 -35.95 -1.67 31.50
N TYR A 116 -35.04 -1.89 30.55
CA TYR A 116 -34.35 -3.20 30.43
C TYR A 116 -33.11 -3.31 31.34
N MET A 117 -32.47 -2.19 31.68
CA MET A 117 -31.27 -2.17 32.55
C MET A 117 -31.46 -1.36 33.84
N GLY A 118 -32.60 -0.67 34.01
CA GLY A 118 -32.88 0.11 35.21
C GLY A 118 -32.11 1.42 35.28
N ASN A 119 -31.73 1.99 34.14
CA ASN A 119 -31.02 3.26 34.08
C ASN A 119 -32.02 4.42 33.98
N VAL A 120 -31.79 5.45 34.79
CA VAL A 120 -32.50 6.73 34.73
C VAL A 120 -31.54 7.78 34.17
N SER A 121 -32.06 8.73 33.41
CA SER A 121 -31.31 9.87 32.90
C SER A 121 -32.07 11.16 33.20
N HIS A 122 -31.38 12.12 33.81
CA HIS A 122 -31.91 13.44 34.15
C HIS A 122 -31.17 14.51 33.34
N TRP A 123 -31.91 15.47 32.77
CA TRP A 123 -31.32 16.65 32.13
C TRP A 123 -31.79 17.92 32.83
N TYR A 124 -30.83 18.76 33.22
CA TYR A 124 -31.09 20.09 33.77
C TYR A 124 -30.60 21.15 32.78
N LYS A 125 -31.46 22.11 32.46
CA LYS A 125 -31.22 23.12 31.43
C LYS A 125 -31.30 24.52 32.02
N ARG A 126 -30.26 25.32 31.84
CA ARG A 126 -30.21 26.71 32.31
C ARG A 126 -29.67 27.64 31.23
N THR A 127 -29.93 28.94 31.38
CA THR A 127 -29.25 29.97 30.59
C THR A 127 -28.10 30.51 31.42
N ILE A 128 -26.89 30.53 30.85
CA ILE A 128 -25.69 31.00 31.52
C ILE A 128 -25.11 32.22 30.81
N LEU A 129 -24.35 33.00 31.57
CA LEU A 129 -23.49 34.08 31.06
C LEU A 129 -22.05 33.58 31.04
N ILE A 130 -21.42 33.61 29.86
CA ILE A 130 -20.02 33.26 29.69
C ILE A 130 -19.21 34.54 29.67
N ILE A 131 -18.21 34.62 30.55
CA ILE A 131 -17.23 35.71 30.60
C ILE A 131 -15.87 35.07 30.40
N ALA A 132 -15.18 35.42 29.33
CA ALA A 132 -13.88 34.87 28.99
C ALA A 132 -12.93 35.99 28.56
N THR A 133 -11.63 35.81 28.77
CA THR A 133 -10.67 36.70 28.10
C THR A 133 -10.80 36.53 26.59
N LYS A 134 -10.47 37.56 25.81
CA LYS A 134 -10.48 37.45 24.33
C LYS A 134 -9.60 36.30 23.84
N GLU A 135 -8.47 36.04 24.49
CA GLU A 135 -7.57 34.93 24.14
C GLU A 135 -8.24 33.57 24.35
N THR A 136 -8.90 33.36 25.48
CA THR A 136 -9.66 32.12 25.79
C THR A 136 -10.86 31.95 24.85
N ALA A 137 -11.57 33.04 24.55
CA ALA A 137 -12.70 33.00 23.61
C ALA A 137 -12.23 32.59 22.21
N HIS A 138 -11.07 33.09 21.77
CA HIS A 138 -10.48 32.73 20.49
C HIS A 138 -10.05 31.25 20.41
N SER A 139 -9.50 30.70 21.50
CA SER A 139 -8.98 29.33 21.47
C SER A 139 -10.06 28.26 21.66
N ILE A 140 -11.13 28.55 22.42
CA ILE A 140 -12.10 27.54 22.86
C ILE A 140 -13.49 27.79 22.28
N LEU A 141 -13.92 29.04 22.21
CA LEU A 141 -15.33 29.36 21.93
C LEU A 141 -15.61 29.60 20.43
N TYR A 142 -14.64 30.12 19.69
CA TYR A 142 -14.88 30.61 18.33
C TYR A 142 -14.71 29.52 17.27
N ALA A 143 -15.78 29.25 16.54
CA ALA A 143 -15.79 28.38 15.39
C ALA A 143 -15.16 29.05 14.16
N ALA A 144 -14.60 28.25 13.26
CA ALA A 144 -14.00 28.74 12.01
C ALA A 144 -15.02 29.49 11.12
N SER A 145 -16.28 29.09 11.13
CA SER A 145 -17.37 29.76 10.40
C SER A 145 -17.61 31.18 10.90
N TYR A 146 -17.57 31.38 12.22
CA TYR A 146 -17.72 32.68 12.85
C TYR A 146 -16.55 33.62 12.52
N ALA A 147 -15.32 33.11 12.61
CA ALA A 147 -14.13 33.87 12.22
C ALA A 147 -14.18 34.29 10.74
N LEU A 148 -14.59 33.39 9.83
CA LEU A 148 -14.71 33.69 8.40
C LEU A 148 -15.74 34.78 8.10
N GLU A 149 -16.89 34.77 8.77
CA GLU A 149 -17.94 35.77 8.58
C GLU A 149 -17.51 37.14 9.13
N ASN A 150 -16.86 37.20 10.28
CA ASN A 150 -16.30 38.43 10.81
C ASN A 150 -15.25 39.04 9.87
N LEU A 151 -14.32 38.22 9.37
CA LEU A 151 -13.35 38.68 8.38
C LEU A 151 -14.01 39.17 7.10
N ARG A 152 -15.07 38.50 6.64
CA ARG A 152 -15.83 38.93 5.47
C ARG A 152 -16.45 40.31 5.69
N ARG A 153 -17.12 40.53 6.83
CA ARG A 153 -17.69 41.85 7.19
C ARG A 153 -16.61 42.92 7.29
N ALA A 154 -15.53 42.64 8.01
CA ALA A 154 -14.39 43.55 8.15
C ALA A 154 -13.79 43.93 6.79
N SER A 155 -13.68 42.98 5.85
CA SER A 155 -13.17 43.23 4.51
C SER A 155 -14.06 44.17 3.67
N LEU A 156 -15.37 44.19 3.94
CA LEU A 156 -16.34 45.07 3.27
C LEU A 156 -16.37 46.46 3.90
N GLU A 157 -16.25 46.55 5.22
CA GLU A 157 -16.32 47.81 5.97
C GLU A 157 -14.99 48.58 5.94
N ARG A 158 -13.87 47.87 6.06
CA ARG A 158 -12.51 48.42 6.18
C ARG A 158 -11.54 47.72 5.21
N PRO A 159 -11.74 47.86 3.89
CA PRO A 159 -10.89 47.22 2.91
C PRO A 159 -9.44 47.68 3.05
N GLY A 160 -8.52 46.74 3.23
CA GLY A 160 -7.08 47.02 3.35
C GLY A 160 -6.59 47.52 4.71
N ASN A 161 -7.47 47.66 5.72
CA ASN A 161 -7.09 48.14 7.05
C ASN A 161 -7.62 47.22 8.16
N PRO A 162 -6.99 46.04 8.37
CA PRO A 162 -7.42 45.07 9.38
C PRO A 162 -7.20 45.58 10.81
N SER A 163 -8.08 45.19 11.72
CA SER A 163 -7.90 45.38 13.16
C SER A 163 -6.99 44.29 13.73
N SER A 164 -6.56 44.43 14.99
CA SER A 164 -5.84 43.37 15.70
C SER A 164 -6.68 42.09 15.84
N GLU A 165 -8.00 42.24 15.95
CA GLU A 165 -8.96 41.15 16.04
C GLU A 165 -9.09 40.41 14.70
N ASP A 166 -9.13 41.13 13.58
CA ASP A 166 -9.12 40.54 12.23
C ASP A 166 -7.85 39.69 12.01
N LEU A 167 -6.69 40.20 12.39
CA LEU A 167 -5.44 39.44 12.30
C LEU A 167 -5.46 38.19 13.19
N SER A 168 -6.08 38.27 14.37
CA SER A 168 -6.22 37.13 15.28
C SER A 168 -7.14 36.05 14.70
N PHE A 169 -8.27 36.43 14.10
CA PHE A 169 -9.15 35.51 13.38
C PHE A 169 -8.44 34.86 12.19
N ALA A 170 -7.69 35.62 11.39
CA ALA A 170 -6.93 35.07 10.28
C ALA A 170 -5.87 34.05 10.75
N ASN A 171 -5.17 34.34 11.85
CA ASN A 171 -4.20 33.42 12.44
C ASN A 171 -4.87 32.15 13.00
N MET A 172 -6.02 32.29 13.66
CA MET A 172 -6.81 31.16 14.14
C MET A 172 -7.18 30.22 12.98
N LEU A 173 -7.67 30.76 11.86
CA LEU A 173 -8.04 29.97 10.69
C LEU A 173 -6.86 29.24 10.04
N VAL A 174 -5.68 29.88 9.99
CA VAL A 174 -4.45 29.27 9.44
C VAL A 174 -3.94 28.15 10.36
N ASN A 175 -4.05 28.32 11.68
CA ASN A 175 -3.57 27.35 12.66
C ASN A 175 -4.57 26.22 12.95
N ASN A 176 -5.83 26.36 12.54
CA ASN A 176 -6.84 25.34 12.72
C ASN A 176 -6.42 24.01 12.05
N PRO A 177 -6.42 22.87 12.76
CA PRO A 177 -6.08 21.56 12.19
C PRO A 177 -7.12 21.08 11.15
N GLU A 178 -8.39 21.46 11.29
CA GLU A 178 -9.51 21.08 10.42
C GLU A 178 -9.77 22.08 9.28
N LYS A 179 -8.82 22.97 9.02
CA LYS A 179 -8.94 23.99 7.97
C LYS A 179 -9.19 23.38 6.59
N SER A 180 -10.20 23.90 5.90
CA SER A 180 -10.47 23.53 4.51
C SER A 180 -9.54 24.27 3.53
N PRO A 181 -9.28 23.72 2.33
CA PRO A 181 -8.58 24.45 1.27
C PRO A 181 -9.26 25.79 0.93
N ALA A 182 -10.60 25.82 0.93
CA ALA A 182 -11.37 27.04 0.67
C ALA A 182 -11.11 28.12 1.73
N THR A 183 -11.00 27.73 3.00
CA THR A 183 -10.64 28.64 4.10
C THR A 183 -9.27 29.28 3.86
N LEU A 184 -8.27 28.48 3.52
CA LEU A 184 -6.92 28.98 3.24
C LEU A 184 -6.88 29.93 2.03
N VAL A 185 -7.64 29.63 0.98
CA VAL A 185 -7.79 30.52 -0.18
C VAL A 185 -8.40 31.87 0.24
N GLN A 186 -9.43 31.88 1.08
CA GLN A 186 -10.00 33.14 1.57
C GLN A 186 -9.01 33.93 2.42
N VAL A 187 -8.27 33.27 3.32
CA VAL A 187 -7.24 33.96 4.12
C VAL A 187 -6.10 34.49 3.25
N ALA A 188 -5.72 33.78 2.17
CA ALA A 188 -4.76 34.26 1.18
C ALA A 188 -5.23 35.56 0.51
N ARG A 189 -6.52 35.63 0.13
CA ARG A 189 -7.13 36.83 -0.44
C ARG A 189 -7.13 38.00 0.55
N TYR A 190 -7.41 37.75 1.83
CA TYR A 190 -7.31 38.77 2.86
C TYR A 190 -5.88 39.27 3.05
N ALA A 191 -4.89 38.36 3.04
CA ALA A 191 -3.49 38.76 3.09
C ALA A 191 -3.11 39.68 1.92
N VAL A 192 -3.56 39.38 0.70
CA VAL A 192 -3.39 40.24 -0.48
C VAL A 192 -4.11 41.58 -0.31
N LEU A 193 -5.37 41.57 0.13
CA LEU A 193 -6.18 42.77 0.34
C LEU A 193 -5.56 43.71 1.37
N TRP A 194 -5.00 43.17 2.45
CA TRP A 194 -4.36 43.91 3.54
C TRP A 194 -2.89 44.24 3.26
N ASN A 195 -2.34 43.80 2.12
CA ASN A 195 -0.92 43.89 1.82
C ASN A 195 -0.03 43.32 2.95
N ASP A 196 -0.48 42.21 3.56
CA ASP A 196 0.20 41.51 4.66
C ASP A 196 1.00 40.30 4.12
N LEU A 197 2.29 40.54 3.91
CA LEU A 197 3.21 39.52 3.42
C LEU A 197 3.45 38.39 4.45
N GLU A 198 3.42 38.69 5.74
CA GLU A 198 3.67 37.69 6.79
C GLU A 198 2.51 36.71 6.88
N LEU A 199 1.27 37.21 6.86
CA LEU A 199 0.08 36.36 6.78
C LEU A 199 0.08 35.52 5.51
N TRP A 200 0.44 36.10 4.36
CA TRP A 200 0.58 35.37 3.10
C TRP A 200 1.56 34.20 3.23
N MET A 201 2.77 34.42 3.76
CA MET A 201 3.76 33.34 3.94
C MET A 201 3.25 32.26 4.90
N ARG A 202 2.53 32.62 5.97
CA ARG A 202 1.93 31.64 6.90
C ARG A 202 0.89 30.76 6.21
N VAL A 203 0.03 31.35 5.38
CA VAL A 203 -0.95 30.60 4.57
C VAL A 203 -0.26 29.57 3.68
N LEU A 204 0.80 29.95 2.96
CA LEU A 204 1.52 29.03 2.07
C LEU A 204 2.22 27.90 2.85
N ARG A 205 2.80 28.20 4.03
CA ARG A 205 3.41 27.16 4.89
C ARG A 205 2.37 26.16 5.39
N ALA A 206 1.20 26.66 5.80
CA ALA A 206 0.08 25.85 6.29
C ALA A 206 -0.67 25.09 5.19
N SER A 207 -0.44 25.44 3.92
CA SER A 207 -1.10 24.82 2.77
C SER A 207 -0.39 23.54 2.31
N TYR A 208 -1.19 22.55 1.89
CA TYR A 208 -0.70 21.40 1.14
C TYR A 208 -0.64 21.71 -0.35
N TRP A 209 0.06 20.84 -1.08
CA TRP A 209 0.10 20.89 -2.53
C TRP A 209 -1.31 20.92 -3.14
N GLY A 210 -1.56 21.83 -4.09
CA GLY A 210 -2.84 21.96 -4.78
C GLY A 210 -3.96 22.67 -4.01
N HIS A 211 -3.73 23.14 -2.78
CA HIS A 211 -4.75 23.89 -2.02
C HIS A 211 -5.00 25.30 -2.59
N LEU A 212 -3.95 26.01 -3.01
CA LEU A 212 -4.08 27.31 -3.65
C LEU A 212 -4.06 27.16 -5.18
N PRO A 213 -5.07 27.70 -5.89
CA PRO A 213 -5.04 27.73 -7.34
C PRO A 213 -4.04 28.78 -7.85
N VAL A 214 -3.62 28.64 -9.11
CA VAL A 214 -2.59 29.50 -9.74
C VAL A 214 -2.98 30.98 -9.70
N ASP A 215 -4.25 31.30 -9.95
CA ASP A 215 -4.74 32.69 -9.96
C ASP A 215 -4.49 33.42 -8.62
N GLU A 216 -4.62 32.71 -7.50
CA GLU A 216 -4.38 33.29 -6.18
C GLU A 216 -2.89 33.51 -5.94
N LEU A 217 -2.03 32.57 -6.36
CA LEU A 217 -0.58 32.76 -6.30
C LEU A 217 -0.12 33.93 -7.17
N VAL A 218 -0.73 34.10 -8.35
CA VAL A 218 -0.48 35.26 -9.22
C VAL A 218 -0.97 36.56 -8.57
N ALA A 219 -2.09 36.54 -7.84
CA ALA A 219 -2.55 37.71 -7.08
C ALA A 219 -1.55 38.10 -5.98
N GLY A 220 -1.03 37.12 -5.22
CA GLY A 220 0.03 37.36 -4.24
C GLY A 220 1.33 37.85 -4.87
N TRP A 221 1.72 37.30 -6.02
CA TRP A 221 2.87 37.79 -6.79
C TRP A 221 2.68 39.27 -7.16
N LYS A 222 1.53 39.64 -7.74
CA LYS A 222 1.23 41.03 -8.10
C LYS A 222 1.27 41.99 -6.91
N ALA A 223 0.79 41.56 -5.75
CA ALA A 223 0.76 42.38 -4.55
C ALA A 223 2.15 42.57 -3.91
N PHE A 224 2.97 41.51 -3.88
CA PHE A 224 4.19 41.48 -3.07
C PHE A 224 5.51 41.47 -3.84
N SER A 225 5.48 41.43 -5.17
CA SER A 225 6.61 41.21 -6.10
C SER A 225 7.22 39.81 -6.06
N PHE A 226 7.74 39.34 -7.21
CA PHE A 226 8.28 37.98 -7.35
C PHE A 226 9.34 37.61 -6.31
N ASN A 227 10.28 38.53 -6.08
CA ASN A 227 11.45 38.28 -5.21
C ASN A 227 11.05 37.96 -3.76
N ARG A 228 9.91 38.47 -3.29
CA ARG A 228 9.44 38.24 -1.91
C ARG A 228 8.65 36.94 -1.76
N VAL A 229 8.02 36.46 -2.82
CA VAL A 229 7.12 35.29 -2.77
C VAL A 229 7.73 34.01 -3.35
N SER A 230 8.78 34.11 -4.18
CA SER A 230 9.38 32.97 -4.89
C SER A 230 9.82 31.83 -3.96
N SER A 231 10.37 32.16 -2.79
CA SER A 231 10.77 31.18 -1.76
C SER A 231 9.58 30.41 -1.19
N SER A 232 8.42 31.06 -1.06
CA SER A 232 7.20 30.43 -0.56
C SER A 232 6.56 29.54 -1.62
N PHE A 233 6.62 29.94 -2.90
CA PHE A 233 6.23 29.08 -4.02
C PHE A 233 7.09 27.82 -4.06
N GLU A 234 8.41 27.96 -3.93
CA GLU A 234 9.33 26.83 -3.91
C GLU A 234 8.98 25.83 -2.79
N GLN A 235 8.70 26.32 -1.57
CA GLN A 235 8.29 25.45 -0.46
C GLN A 235 7.00 24.68 -0.76
N LEU A 236 6.02 25.32 -1.42
CA LEU A 236 4.78 24.67 -1.82
C LEU A 236 5.03 23.59 -2.90
N ILE A 237 5.83 23.92 -3.91
CA ILE A 237 6.15 23.03 -5.04
C ILE A 237 6.95 21.81 -4.57
N ARG A 238 7.86 21.97 -3.60
CA ARG A 238 8.63 20.84 -3.03
C ARG A 238 7.76 19.81 -2.29
N LYS A 239 6.53 20.15 -1.92
CA LYS A 239 5.56 19.21 -1.34
C LYS A 239 4.83 18.37 -2.40
N ALA A 240 4.99 18.69 -3.70
CA ALA A 240 4.32 17.97 -4.77
C ALA A 240 4.87 16.56 -4.96
N SER A 241 3.97 15.57 -5.05
CA SER A 241 4.29 14.21 -5.47
C SER A 241 3.19 13.72 -6.42
N PRO A 242 3.51 13.26 -7.63
CA PRO A 242 4.83 13.22 -8.27
C PRO A 242 5.38 14.61 -8.65
N ILE A 243 6.69 14.68 -8.93
CA ILE A 243 7.39 15.95 -9.21
C ILE A 243 6.93 16.60 -10.52
N SER A 244 6.49 15.78 -11.48
CA SER A 244 5.86 16.24 -12.74
C SER A 244 4.68 17.18 -12.51
N HIS A 245 3.84 16.95 -11.49
CA HIS A 245 2.77 17.88 -11.12
C HIS A 245 3.34 19.22 -10.63
N GLY A 246 4.36 19.16 -9.76
CA GLY A 246 5.08 20.32 -9.26
C GLY A 246 5.59 21.20 -10.40
N ILE A 247 6.23 20.59 -11.39
CA ILE A 247 6.86 21.30 -12.51
C ILE A 247 5.83 21.87 -13.48
N SER A 248 4.78 21.12 -13.82
CA SER A 248 3.71 21.61 -14.70
C SER A 248 3.06 22.86 -14.12
N PHE A 249 2.80 22.85 -12.82
CA PHE A 249 2.27 23.99 -12.10
C PHE A 249 3.25 25.18 -12.05
N VAL A 250 4.57 24.95 -11.90
CA VAL A 250 5.56 26.05 -11.98
C VAL A 250 5.50 26.70 -13.36
N GLN A 251 5.41 25.90 -14.42
CA GLN A 251 5.32 26.41 -15.79
C GLN A 251 4.05 27.26 -15.97
N GLU A 252 2.89 26.75 -15.54
CA GLU A 252 1.62 27.48 -15.56
C GLU A 252 1.68 28.77 -14.74
N LEU A 253 2.28 28.74 -13.54
CA LEU A 253 2.45 29.91 -12.69
C LEU A 253 3.30 31.00 -13.36
N VAL A 254 4.41 30.61 -14.00
CA VAL A 254 5.30 31.55 -14.71
C VAL A 254 4.62 32.12 -15.97
N GLU A 255 3.81 31.32 -16.66
CA GLU A 255 3.06 31.77 -17.83
C GLU A 255 1.96 32.77 -17.45
N SER A 256 1.22 32.49 -16.38
CA SER A 256 0.12 33.32 -15.85
C SER A 256 0.57 34.56 -15.05
N GLY A 257 1.87 34.63 -14.70
CA GLY A 257 2.45 35.72 -13.94
C GLY A 257 2.56 37.06 -14.70
N PRO A 258 2.87 38.17 -13.99
CA PRO A 258 3.13 39.48 -14.59
C PRO A 258 4.21 39.46 -15.68
N LEU A 259 3.98 40.18 -16.78
CA LEU A 259 4.90 40.23 -17.93
C LEU A 259 6.28 40.82 -17.58
N GLU A 260 6.31 41.79 -16.67
CA GLU A 260 7.52 42.50 -16.24
C GLU A 260 8.55 41.59 -15.54
N ASP A 261 8.07 40.62 -14.77
CA ASP A 261 8.92 39.69 -14.01
C ASP A 261 9.20 38.39 -14.76
N ARG A 262 8.66 38.22 -15.98
CA ARG A 262 8.66 36.92 -16.68
C ARG A 262 10.05 36.33 -16.93
N GLN A 263 11.04 37.15 -17.29
CA GLN A 263 12.41 36.67 -17.50
C GLN A 263 13.04 36.17 -16.19
N LEU A 264 12.84 36.89 -15.09
CA LEU A 264 13.32 36.49 -13.76
C LEU A 264 12.65 35.19 -13.31
N ALA A 265 11.33 35.09 -13.49
CA ALA A 265 10.55 33.92 -13.12
C ALA A 265 10.90 32.68 -13.97
N GLN A 266 11.20 32.85 -15.26
CA GLN A 266 11.72 31.78 -16.12
C GLN A 266 13.10 31.30 -15.65
N GLY A 267 14.00 32.21 -15.28
CA GLY A 267 15.31 31.87 -14.71
C GLY A 267 15.18 31.07 -13.41
N TRP A 268 14.33 31.53 -12.48
CA TRP A 268 14.01 30.83 -11.24
C TRP A 268 13.40 29.45 -11.50
N SER A 269 12.42 29.35 -12.40
CA SER A 269 11.77 28.08 -12.74
C SER A 269 12.77 27.05 -13.27
N ALA A 270 13.68 27.45 -14.16
CA ALA A 270 14.73 26.57 -14.67
C ALA A 270 15.66 26.06 -13.55
N GLN A 271 16.04 26.92 -12.61
CA GLN A 271 16.85 26.55 -11.44
C GLN A 271 16.10 25.61 -10.50
N LEU A 272 14.82 25.90 -10.24
CA LEU A 272 13.98 25.07 -9.38
C LEU A 272 13.75 23.68 -9.98
N VAL A 273 13.42 23.58 -11.28
CA VAL A 273 13.27 22.29 -11.99
C VAL A 273 14.55 21.47 -11.89
N SER A 274 15.72 22.09 -12.13
CA SER A 274 17.01 21.43 -11.99
C SER A 274 17.23 20.95 -10.55
N SER A 275 16.94 21.80 -9.56
CA SER A 275 17.05 21.44 -8.14
C SER A 275 16.15 20.25 -7.79
N LEU A 276 14.86 20.29 -8.14
CA LEU A 276 13.89 19.23 -7.88
C LEU A 276 14.32 17.89 -8.48
N LEU A 277 14.76 17.89 -9.74
CA LEU A 277 15.28 16.70 -10.41
C LEU A 277 16.54 16.14 -9.75
N THR A 278 17.41 17.02 -9.22
CA THR A 278 18.58 16.55 -8.47
C THR A 278 18.23 16.08 -7.07
N THR A 279 17.12 16.51 -6.45
CA THR A 279 16.73 16.10 -5.09
C THR A 279 15.76 14.93 -5.04
N VAL A 280 15.17 14.51 -6.17
CA VAL A 280 14.20 13.41 -6.20
C VAL A 280 14.83 12.07 -5.80
N GLU A 281 14.21 11.42 -4.81
CA GLU A 281 14.62 10.09 -4.36
C GLU A 281 13.75 8.97 -4.93
N ALA A 282 12.46 9.25 -5.16
CA ALA A 282 11.47 8.28 -5.58
C ALA A 282 10.62 8.76 -6.78
N PRO A 283 11.21 8.90 -7.97
CA PRO A 283 10.46 9.27 -9.16
C PRO A 283 9.50 8.14 -9.58
N THR A 284 8.36 8.54 -10.13
CA THR A 284 7.29 7.65 -10.59
C THR A 284 7.31 7.51 -12.12
N VAL A 285 6.53 6.58 -12.66
CA VAL A 285 6.37 6.42 -14.12
C VAL A 285 5.90 7.72 -14.80
N GLN A 286 5.10 8.54 -14.10
CA GLN A 286 4.60 9.83 -14.61
C GLN A 286 5.72 10.87 -14.79
N ASP A 287 6.84 10.71 -14.09
CA ASP A 287 7.97 11.63 -14.18
C ASP A 287 8.88 11.34 -15.39
N VAL A 288 8.77 10.18 -16.04
CA VAL A 288 9.67 9.78 -17.14
C VAL A 288 9.73 10.77 -18.31
N PRO A 289 8.61 11.31 -18.84
CA PRO A 289 8.66 12.28 -19.94
C PRO A 289 9.54 13.50 -19.63
N LEU A 290 9.52 13.96 -18.38
CA LEU A 290 10.32 15.08 -17.91
C LEU A 290 11.82 14.76 -17.91
N PHE A 291 12.22 13.54 -17.54
CA PHE A 291 13.62 13.11 -17.62
C PHE A 291 14.11 13.10 -19.08
N ILE A 292 13.26 12.68 -20.03
CA ILE A 292 13.58 12.72 -21.47
C ILE A 292 13.71 14.16 -21.96
N GLU A 293 12.80 15.05 -21.59
CA GLU A 293 12.86 16.46 -21.97
C GLU A 293 14.09 17.16 -21.40
N THR A 294 14.41 16.91 -20.12
CA THR A 294 15.60 17.44 -19.47
C THR A 294 16.87 16.95 -20.15
N THR A 295 16.90 15.67 -20.54
CA THR A 295 18.02 15.10 -21.31
C THR A 295 18.18 15.80 -22.66
N ARG A 296 17.07 16.19 -23.31
CA ARG A 296 17.11 16.95 -24.57
C ARG A 296 17.64 18.37 -24.38
N LYS A 297 17.26 19.05 -23.30
CA LYS A 297 17.67 20.43 -23.01
C LYS A 297 19.11 20.54 -22.48
N GLN A 298 19.50 19.69 -21.53
CA GLN A 298 20.79 19.77 -20.83
C GLN A 298 21.83 18.76 -21.36
N GLY A 299 21.43 17.83 -22.22
CA GLY A 299 22.30 16.84 -22.84
C GLY A 299 22.40 15.51 -22.08
N LEU A 300 22.96 14.50 -22.77
CA LEU A 300 23.10 13.13 -22.26
C LEU A 300 24.07 13.02 -21.07
N SER A 301 25.07 13.89 -20.99
CA SER A 301 26.05 13.89 -19.90
C SER A 301 25.41 14.25 -18.56
N TYR A 302 24.45 15.19 -18.55
CA TYR A 302 23.75 15.60 -17.34
C TYR A 302 22.95 14.45 -16.71
N ILE A 303 22.09 13.77 -17.50
CA ILE A 303 21.34 12.62 -16.97
C ILE A 303 22.28 11.50 -16.52
N THR A 304 23.32 11.19 -17.30
CA THR A 304 24.24 10.08 -17.04
C THR A 304 25.08 10.29 -15.77
N ASN A 305 25.55 11.52 -15.54
CA ASN A 305 26.50 11.81 -14.47
C ASN A 305 25.86 12.44 -13.23
N THR A 306 24.65 13.00 -13.34
CA THR A 306 24.00 13.72 -12.23
C THR A 306 22.75 12.99 -11.74
N LEU A 307 21.82 12.62 -12.62
CA LEU A 307 20.53 12.07 -12.21
C LEU A 307 20.60 10.56 -11.93
N ILE A 308 21.13 9.78 -12.88
CA ILE A 308 21.19 8.32 -12.79
C ILE A 308 21.93 7.83 -11.53
N PRO A 309 23.16 8.29 -11.20
CA PRO A 309 23.90 7.77 -10.05
C PRO A 309 23.18 7.92 -8.70
N ARG A 310 22.26 8.88 -8.60
CA ARG A 310 21.45 9.10 -7.39
C ARG A 310 20.32 8.09 -7.28
N LEU A 311 19.60 7.89 -8.39
CA LEU A 311 18.47 6.96 -8.45
C LEU A 311 18.90 5.49 -8.37
N GLU A 312 20.12 5.18 -8.81
CA GLU A 312 20.70 3.83 -8.73
C GLU A 312 20.76 3.27 -7.32
N LYS A 313 20.82 4.17 -6.31
CA LYS A 313 20.84 3.79 -4.90
C LYS A 313 19.49 3.31 -4.37
N ASN A 314 18.40 3.60 -5.08
CA ASN A 314 17.06 3.26 -4.66
C ASN A 314 16.54 2.00 -5.37
N PRO A 315 16.43 0.84 -4.68
CA PRO A 315 16.03 -0.41 -5.30
C PRO A 315 14.52 -0.50 -5.63
N SER A 316 13.67 0.40 -5.11
CA SER A 316 12.21 0.35 -5.29
C SER A 316 11.72 0.90 -6.63
N LEU A 317 12.60 1.46 -7.46
CA LEU A 317 12.24 2.19 -8.67
C LEU A 317 12.05 1.29 -9.91
N HIS A 318 11.62 0.04 -9.75
CA HIS A 318 11.54 -0.91 -10.86
C HIS A 318 10.70 -0.38 -12.03
N ASP A 319 9.46 0.01 -11.77
CA ASP A 319 8.53 0.42 -12.83
C ASP A 319 8.99 1.74 -13.49
N PHE A 320 9.58 2.65 -12.71
CA PHE A 320 10.23 3.85 -13.23
C PHE A 320 11.38 3.50 -14.19
N TRP A 321 12.31 2.62 -13.78
CA TRP A 321 13.43 2.21 -14.62
C TRP A 321 12.94 1.54 -15.92
N ALA A 322 11.94 0.66 -15.83
CA ALA A 322 11.36 -0.02 -16.99
C ALA A 322 10.74 1.00 -17.96
N ALA A 323 9.99 1.98 -17.45
CA ALA A 323 9.41 3.05 -18.25
C ALA A 323 10.47 3.99 -18.85
N LEU A 324 11.52 4.33 -18.10
CA LEU A 324 12.62 5.15 -18.58
C LEU A 324 13.37 4.47 -19.73
N ILE A 325 13.69 3.18 -19.60
CA ILE A 325 14.36 2.39 -20.65
C ILE A 325 13.51 2.38 -21.94
N LYS A 326 12.19 2.10 -21.82
CA LYS A 326 11.27 2.11 -22.96
C LYS A 326 11.27 3.48 -23.64
N ASN A 327 11.20 4.56 -22.87
CA ASN A 327 11.16 5.92 -23.41
C ASN A 327 12.49 6.37 -24.02
N LEU A 328 13.64 5.96 -23.47
CA LEU A 328 14.96 6.23 -24.05
C LEU A 328 15.13 5.54 -25.41
N GLU A 329 14.65 4.30 -25.57
CA GLU A 329 14.66 3.62 -26.87
C GLU A 329 13.69 4.27 -27.86
N LEU A 330 12.47 4.61 -27.45
CA LEU A 330 11.49 5.30 -28.31
C LEU A 330 12.00 6.66 -28.82
N ASN A 331 12.69 7.41 -27.98
CA ASN A 331 13.21 8.75 -28.30
C ASN A 331 14.65 8.74 -28.84
N ARG A 332 15.24 7.57 -29.10
CA ARG A 332 16.65 7.40 -29.45
C ARG A 332 17.12 8.29 -30.59
N ALA A 333 16.33 8.43 -31.66
CA ALA A 333 16.69 9.27 -32.80
C ALA A 333 16.75 10.76 -32.43
N SER A 334 15.79 11.24 -31.63
CA SER A 334 15.72 12.64 -31.20
C SER A 334 16.85 13.04 -30.25
N LEU A 335 17.32 12.09 -29.42
CA LEU A 335 18.39 12.33 -28.44
C LEU A 335 19.79 12.38 -29.07
N VAL A 336 19.95 11.87 -30.29
CA VAL A 336 21.22 11.86 -31.01
C VAL A 336 21.47 13.18 -31.76
N MET A 337 20.41 13.91 -32.10
CA MET A 337 20.48 15.18 -32.82
C MET A 337 20.70 16.34 -31.84
N SER A 338 21.86 17.00 -31.87
CA SER A 338 22.08 18.23 -31.12
C SER A 338 21.34 19.41 -31.77
N PRO A 339 20.73 20.33 -31.00
CA PRO A 339 20.26 21.61 -31.52
C PRO A 339 21.46 22.50 -31.80
N GLY A 340 21.73 22.79 -33.09
CA GLY A 340 22.77 23.74 -33.54
C GLY A 340 24.02 23.05 -34.09
N GLY A 341 24.07 22.87 -35.41
CA GLY A 341 25.19 22.22 -36.10
C GLY A 341 26.29 23.20 -36.54
N SER A 342 27.56 22.80 -36.32
CA SER A 342 28.65 23.11 -37.24
C SER A 342 29.62 21.92 -37.41
N ALA A 343 29.94 21.69 -38.69
CA ALA A 343 31.06 21.02 -39.36
C ALA A 343 31.61 19.62 -38.97
N ASN A 344 31.35 19.03 -37.78
CA ASN A 344 31.83 17.66 -37.45
C ASN A 344 30.67 16.69 -37.19
N HIS A 345 29.79 16.54 -38.19
CA HIS A 345 28.49 15.89 -38.03
C HIS A 345 28.56 14.36 -37.83
N ASP A 346 29.54 13.68 -38.44
CA ASP A 346 29.64 12.21 -38.42
C ASP A 346 30.20 11.69 -37.09
N ASP A 347 31.27 12.31 -36.58
CA ASP A 347 31.93 11.88 -35.35
C ASP A 347 31.06 12.15 -34.10
N LYS A 348 30.43 13.34 -34.01
CA LYS A 348 29.48 13.67 -32.94
C LYS A 348 28.24 12.77 -32.94
N SER A 349 27.74 12.38 -34.11
CA SER A 349 26.58 11.47 -34.23
C SER A 349 26.92 10.07 -33.70
N LEU A 350 28.10 9.56 -34.02
CA LEU A 350 28.59 8.27 -33.52
C LEU A 350 28.80 8.28 -32.01
N VAL A 351 29.40 9.35 -31.48
CA VAL A 351 29.56 9.55 -30.03
C VAL A 351 28.19 9.61 -29.33
N ASN A 352 27.23 10.38 -29.83
CA ASN A 352 25.89 10.44 -29.23
C ASN A 352 25.15 9.09 -29.28
N LYS A 353 25.27 8.34 -30.38
CA LYS A 353 24.69 6.99 -30.50
C LYS A 353 25.28 6.03 -29.46
N SER A 354 26.60 6.10 -29.21
CA SER A 354 27.25 5.28 -28.20
C SER A 354 26.89 5.73 -26.77
N SER A 355 26.76 7.04 -26.52
CA SER A 355 26.30 7.58 -25.23
C SER A 355 24.88 7.14 -24.87
N VAL A 356 23.91 7.23 -25.80
CA VAL A 356 22.54 6.73 -25.57
C VAL A 356 22.56 5.23 -25.30
N ARG A 357 23.35 4.48 -26.09
CA ARG A 357 23.51 3.02 -25.91
C ARG A 357 24.05 2.69 -24.52
N ASN A 358 25.07 3.41 -24.06
CA ASN A 358 25.68 3.21 -22.74
C ASN A 358 24.73 3.57 -21.60
N LEU A 359 23.95 4.65 -21.74
CA LEU A 359 22.93 5.05 -20.76
C LEU A 359 21.87 3.96 -20.57
N ILE A 360 21.32 3.43 -21.67
CA ILE A 360 20.31 2.36 -21.62
C ILE A 360 20.90 1.09 -21.01
N THR A 361 22.13 0.74 -21.39
CA THR A 361 22.86 -0.41 -20.81
C THR A 361 22.99 -0.28 -19.30
N ARG A 362 23.37 0.92 -18.82
CA ARG A 362 23.51 1.21 -17.39
C ARG A 362 22.16 1.08 -16.67
N CYS A 363 21.09 1.66 -17.20
CA CYS A 363 19.74 1.52 -16.64
C CYS A 363 19.30 0.04 -16.57
N LEU A 364 19.57 -0.73 -17.63
CA LEU A 364 19.29 -2.17 -17.67
C LEU A 364 20.06 -2.94 -16.57
N PHE A 365 21.33 -2.63 -16.34
CA PHE A 365 22.09 -3.27 -15.27
C PHE A 365 21.55 -2.95 -13.87
N VAL A 366 21.05 -1.74 -13.66
CA VAL A 366 20.49 -1.29 -12.39
C VAL A 366 19.19 -2.03 -12.10
N ILE A 367 18.25 -2.02 -13.04
CA ILE A 367 16.95 -2.70 -12.87
C ILE A 367 17.12 -4.23 -12.75
N ILE A 368 18.07 -4.82 -13.48
CA ILE A 368 18.41 -6.26 -13.37
C ILE A 368 19.10 -6.56 -12.04
N THR A 369 19.84 -5.63 -11.46
CA THR A 369 20.50 -5.84 -10.17
C THR A 369 19.49 -5.90 -9.02
N ASN A 370 18.42 -5.12 -9.12
CA ASN A 370 17.40 -4.99 -8.08
C ASN A 370 16.07 -5.70 -8.43
N TRP A 371 16.09 -6.68 -9.35
CA TRP A 371 14.88 -7.29 -9.92
C TRP A 371 13.96 -7.98 -8.89
N GLU A 372 14.52 -8.43 -7.76
CA GLU A 372 13.79 -9.13 -6.68
C GLU A 372 12.99 -8.16 -5.80
N HIS A 373 13.34 -6.87 -5.81
CA HIS A 373 12.77 -5.89 -4.91
C HIS A 373 11.29 -5.61 -5.26
N GLY A 374 10.45 -5.48 -4.22
CA GLY A 374 9.01 -5.28 -4.37
C GLY A 374 8.21 -6.54 -4.71
N LEU A 375 8.85 -7.70 -4.87
CA LEU A 375 8.15 -8.98 -5.04
C LEU A 375 7.81 -9.58 -3.67
N THR A 376 6.54 -9.92 -3.43
CA THR A 376 6.13 -10.66 -2.24
C THR A 376 6.67 -12.08 -2.28
N THR A 377 7.36 -12.54 -1.23
CA THR A 377 7.80 -13.93 -1.15
C THR A 377 6.60 -14.86 -0.94
N PRO A 378 6.54 -16.03 -1.62
CA PRO A 378 5.39 -16.95 -1.52
C PRO A 378 5.20 -17.63 -0.14
N VAL A 379 6.01 -17.31 0.88
CA VAL A 379 6.17 -18.17 2.07
C VAL A 379 5.51 -17.59 3.33
N GLN A 380 5.12 -16.31 3.36
CA GLN A 380 4.69 -15.67 4.61
C GLN A 380 3.20 -15.34 4.78
N SER A 381 2.32 -15.74 3.85
CA SER A 381 0.87 -15.55 4.06
C SER A 381 0.21 -16.84 4.55
N ARG A 382 0.33 -17.11 5.86
CA ARG A 382 -0.52 -18.10 6.56
C ARG A 382 -1.32 -17.53 7.72
N TYR A 383 -1.18 -16.25 8.08
CA TYR A 383 -1.77 -15.74 9.33
C TYR A 383 -2.66 -14.49 9.24
N TYR A 384 -2.74 -13.75 8.13
CA TYR A 384 -3.64 -12.59 8.06
C TYR A 384 -4.18 -12.38 6.63
N PRO A 385 -5.50 -12.54 6.37
CA PRO A 385 -6.06 -12.38 5.02
C PRO A 385 -6.32 -10.94 4.56
N TYR A 386 -6.05 -9.91 5.37
CA TYR A 386 -6.72 -8.60 5.20
C TYR A 386 -5.88 -7.42 4.67
N TYR A 387 -4.66 -7.64 4.20
CA TYR A 387 -3.92 -6.58 3.49
C TYR A 387 -3.35 -7.12 2.18
N GLN A 388 -4.16 -7.03 1.13
CA GLN A 388 -3.65 -7.04 -0.25
C GLN A 388 -3.20 -5.61 -0.58
N SER A 389 -1.88 -5.40 -0.60
CA SER A 389 -1.26 -4.24 -1.23
C SER A 389 -0.52 -4.67 -2.50
N PRO A 390 -0.40 -3.78 -3.49
CA PRO A 390 -0.50 -4.16 -4.89
C PRO A 390 0.87 -4.32 -5.54
N SER A 391 1.24 -5.56 -5.82
CA SER A 391 1.70 -5.96 -7.16
C SER A 391 1.55 -7.47 -7.32
N ASP A 392 0.52 -7.91 -8.04
CA ASP A 392 0.28 -9.32 -8.40
C ASP A 392 1.34 -9.89 -9.38
N THR A 393 2.48 -9.21 -9.55
CA THR A 393 3.49 -9.58 -10.54
C THR A 393 4.33 -10.74 -10.01
N SER A 394 4.07 -11.93 -10.53
CA SER A 394 4.87 -13.12 -10.23
C SER A 394 6.33 -12.96 -10.69
N ILE A 395 7.28 -13.63 -10.02
CA ILE A 395 8.69 -13.71 -10.43
C ILE A 395 8.84 -14.01 -11.94
N PRO A 396 8.16 -15.03 -12.52
CA PRO A 396 8.22 -15.29 -13.97
C PRO A 396 7.85 -14.09 -14.84
N SER A 397 6.79 -13.37 -14.48
CA SER A 397 6.31 -12.21 -15.24
C SER A 397 7.35 -11.08 -15.21
N ARG A 398 7.93 -10.82 -14.04
CA ARG A 398 8.97 -9.79 -13.84
C ARG A 398 10.24 -10.10 -14.66
N ILE A 399 10.69 -11.36 -14.63
CA ILE A 399 11.85 -11.80 -15.42
C ILE A 399 11.56 -11.72 -16.93
N THR A 400 10.35 -12.08 -17.37
CA THR A 400 9.95 -11.99 -18.78
C THR A 400 9.93 -10.53 -19.25
N GLU A 401 9.45 -9.59 -18.43
CA GLU A 401 9.49 -8.16 -18.74
C GLU A 401 10.94 -7.67 -18.93
N LEU A 402 11.83 -8.01 -18.00
CA LEU A 402 13.24 -7.64 -18.09
C LEU A 402 13.92 -8.23 -19.32
N ALA A 403 13.61 -9.49 -19.66
CA ALA A 403 14.09 -10.12 -20.87
C ALA A 403 13.56 -9.39 -22.13
N HIS A 404 12.29 -9.01 -22.14
CA HIS A 404 11.69 -8.22 -23.23
C HIS A 404 12.40 -6.87 -23.40
N LEU A 405 12.69 -6.17 -22.31
CA LEU A 405 13.44 -4.91 -22.34
C LEU A 405 14.84 -5.09 -22.97
N CYS A 406 15.58 -6.11 -22.55
CA CYS A 406 16.91 -6.41 -23.09
C CYS A 406 16.87 -6.74 -24.59
N VAL A 407 15.88 -7.54 -25.01
CA VAL A 407 15.69 -7.95 -26.41
C VAL A 407 15.33 -6.76 -27.29
N CYS A 408 14.34 -5.95 -26.88
CA CYS A 408 13.91 -4.77 -27.64
C CYS A 408 15.07 -3.77 -27.83
N ALA A 409 15.87 -3.58 -26.78
CA ALA A 409 17.00 -2.66 -26.79
C ALA A 409 18.27 -3.26 -27.44
N ARG A 410 18.23 -4.55 -27.84
CA ARG A 410 19.35 -5.30 -28.46
C ARG A 410 20.62 -5.30 -27.60
N PHE A 411 20.44 -5.56 -26.31
CA PHE A 411 21.51 -5.69 -25.33
C PHE A 411 21.53 -7.11 -24.75
N LEU A 412 22.49 -7.92 -25.20
CA LEU A 412 22.60 -9.33 -24.78
C LEU A 412 23.42 -9.50 -23.49
N ASP A 413 24.31 -8.56 -23.15
CA ASP A 413 25.12 -8.64 -21.93
C ASP A 413 24.28 -8.47 -20.65
N PRO A 414 23.37 -7.47 -20.53
CA PRO A 414 22.46 -7.37 -19.39
C PRO A 414 21.55 -8.60 -19.26
N LEU A 415 21.12 -9.17 -20.39
CA LEU A 415 20.31 -10.38 -20.41
C LEU A 415 21.08 -11.59 -19.84
N THR A 416 22.36 -11.73 -20.18
CA THR A 416 23.24 -12.74 -19.60
C THR A 416 23.39 -12.56 -18.09
N LYS A 417 23.51 -11.31 -17.62
CA LYS A 417 23.58 -10.97 -16.20
C LYS A 417 22.27 -11.33 -15.46
N LEU A 418 21.11 -11.10 -16.10
CA LEU A 418 19.81 -11.48 -15.56
C LEU A 418 19.73 -12.99 -15.30
N TRP A 419 20.15 -13.81 -16.26
CA TRP A 419 20.20 -15.26 -16.13
C TRP A 419 21.13 -15.72 -15.00
N GLN A 420 22.30 -15.11 -14.89
CA GLN A 420 23.25 -15.40 -13.81
C GLN A 420 22.67 -15.07 -12.42
N ARG A 421 21.93 -13.97 -12.28
CA ARG A 421 21.29 -13.61 -11.01
C ARG A 421 20.13 -14.54 -10.68
N LEU A 422 19.24 -14.81 -11.65
CA LEU A 422 18.11 -15.72 -11.46
C LEU A 422 18.56 -17.10 -11.01
N ALA A 423 19.65 -17.62 -11.57
CA ALA A 423 20.18 -18.92 -11.18
C ALA A 423 20.78 -18.96 -9.76
N LYS A 424 21.22 -17.80 -9.24
CA LYS A 424 21.77 -17.64 -7.88
C LYS A 424 20.70 -17.33 -6.82
N ALA A 425 19.58 -16.72 -7.21
CA ALA A 425 18.47 -16.37 -6.33
C ALA A 425 17.76 -17.63 -5.83
N LYS A 426 18.11 -18.12 -4.62
CA LYS A 426 17.56 -19.37 -4.07
C LYS A 426 17.11 -19.25 -2.61
N PRO A 427 15.87 -18.82 -2.34
CA PRO A 427 15.28 -18.93 -1.01
C PRO A 427 14.59 -20.29 -0.75
N LEU A 428 14.39 -21.14 -1.77
CA LEU A 428 13.57 -22.36 -1.71
C LEU A 428 14.32 -23.63 -2.14
N THR A 429 13.70 -24.79 -1.87
CA THR A 429 14.18 -26.09 -2.36
C THR A 429 14.26 -26.11 -3.90
N VAL A 430 15.12 -26.95 -4.48
CA VAL A 430 15.28 -27.03 -5.94
C VAL A 430 13.95 -27.33 -6.64
N GLN A 431 13.14 -28.23 -6.09
CA GLN A 431 11.84 -28.61 -6.66
C GLN A 431 10.85 -27.43 -6.66
N GLU A 432 10.80 -26.64 -5.59
CA GLU A 432 9.94 -25.46 -5.50
C GLU A 432 10.41 -24.34 -6.45
N ASN A 433 11.71 -24.12 -6.59
CA ASN A 433 12.23 -23.18 -7.58
C ASN A 433 11.78 -23.56 -9.01
N PHE A 434 11.83 -24.85 -9.36
CA PHE A 434 11.31 -25.30 -10.65
C PHE A 434 9.80 -25.12 -10.79
N ARG A 435 9.03 -25.37 -9.72
CA ARG A 435 7.57 -25.23 -9.74
C ARG A 435 7.12 -23.77 -9.87
N ILE A 436 7.76 -22.86 -9.13
CA ILE A 436 7.32 -21.46 -8.98
C ILE A 436 7.96 -20.54 -10.01
N ILE A 437 9.21 -20.82 -10.41
CA ILE A 437 10.01 -19.92 -11.25
C ILE A 437 10.17 -20.51 -12.66
N TYR A 438 10.92 -21.60 -12.81
CA TYR A 438 11.37 -22.04 -14.13
C TYR A 438 10.27 -22.63 -15.01
N SER A 439 9.37 -23.46 -14.45
CA SER A 439 8.27 -24.08 -15.21
C SER A 439 7.30 -23.05 -15.81
N PRO A 440 6.83 -22.02 -15.09
CA PRO A 440 6.02 -20.96 -15.68
C PRO A 440 6.81 -19.95 -16.54
N LEU A 441 8.11 -19.74 -16.27
CA LEU A 441 8.95 -18.81 -17.04
C LEU A 441 9.21 -19.28 -18.47
N ILE A 442 9.48 -20.57 -18.69
CA ILE A 442 9.85 -21.10 -20.02
C ILE A 442 8.76 -20.82 -21.08
N PRO A 443 7.46 -21.11 -20.84
CA PRO A 443 6.39 -20.74 -21.77
C PRO A 443 6.33 -19.24 -22.09
N GLN A 444 6.48 -18.37 -21.07
CA GLN A 444 6.46 -16.92 -21.25
C GLN A 444 7.64 -16.45 -22.11
N LEU A 445 8.85 -16.97 -21.88
CA LEU A 445 10.01 -16.70 -22.72
C LEU A 445 9.80 -17.18 -24.16
N ARG A 446 9.20 -18.35 -24.37
CA ARG A 446 8.89 -18.82 -25.73
C ARG A 446 7.92 -17.90 -26.46
N GLN A 447 6.90 -17.42 -25.77
CA GLN A 447 5.96 -16.45 -26.34
C GLN A 447 6.66 -15.14 -26.72
N LEU A 448 7.55 -14.65 -25.86
CA LEU A 448 8.40 -13.49 -26.12
C LEU A 448 9.30 -13.70 -27.34
N LEU A 449 10.02 -14.82 -27.41
CA LEU A 449 10.91 -15.10 -28.53
C LEU A 449 10.15 -15.25 -29.85
N LYS A 450 8.95 -15.85 -29.82
CA LYS A 450 8.08 -15.96 -30.98
C LYS A 450 7.63 -14.59 -31.48
N SER A 451 7.25 -13.66 -30.59
CA SER A 451 6.83 -12.31 -31.00
C SER A 451 7.99 -11.49 -31.57
N GLN A 452 9.21 -11.72 -31.08
CA GLN A 452 10.43 -11.05 -31.53
C GLN A 452 11.16 -11.79 -32.67
N LYS A 453 10.61 -12.90 -33.18
CA LYS A 453 11.20 -13.76 -34.23
C LYS A 453 12.63 -14.27 -33.90
N LEU A 454 12.87 -14.58 -32.63
CA LEU A 454 14.14 -15.15 -32.13
C LEU A 454 14.01 -16.65 -31.88
N ASP A 455 15.12 -17.38 -31.97
CA ASP A 455 15.18 -18.82 -31.67
C ASP A 455 15.62 -19.05 -30.21
N LEU A 456 14.91 -19.93 -29.49
CA LEU A 456 15.27 -20.38 -28.14
C LEU A 456 16.64 -21.09 -28.13
N ALA A 457 17.03 -21.67 -29.26
CA ALA A 457 18.32 -22.32 -29.43
C ALA A 457 19.47 -21.35 -29.80
N SER A 458 19.26 -20.03 -29.67
CA SER A 458 20.29 -19.01 -29.91
C SER A 458 20.80 -18.36 -28.60
N PRO A 459 22.08 -17.95 -28.52
CA PRO A 459 22.59 -17.22 -27.36
C PRO A 459 21.89 -15.88 -27.15
N PRO A 460 21.67 -15.42 -25.90
CA PRO A 460 22.06 -16.06 -24.62
C PRO A 460 20.97 -16.98 -24.03
N PHE A 461 19.90 -17.30 -24.77
CA PHE A 461 18.80 -18.13 -24.27
C PHE A 461 19.17 -19.61 -24.21
N LEU A 462 19.96 -20.07 -25.18
CA LEU A 462 20.43 -21.45 -25.26
C LEU A 462 21.14 -21.88 -23.96
N GLU A 463 22.10 -21.09 -23.50
CA GLU A 463 22.90 -21.37 -22.31
C GLU A 463 22.03 -21.41 -21.05
N PHE A 464 21.08 -20.48 -20.93
CA PHE A 464 20.13 -20.46 -19.82
C PHE A 464 19.25 -21.72 -19.80
N ILE A 465 18.63 -22.08 -20.93
CA ILE A 465 17.76 -23.25 -21.00
C ILE A 465 18.56 -24.55 -20.78
N GLN A 466 19.79 -24.65 -21.27
CA GLN A 466 20.67 -25.79 -21.00
C GLN A 466 20.98 -25.94 -19.51
N VAL A 467 21.27 -24.84 -18.81
CA VAL A 467 21.50 -24.83 -17.35
C VAL A 467 20.25 -25.29 -16.60
N VAL A 468 19.08 -24.78 -16.97
CA VAL A 468 17.79 -25.13 -16.35
C VAL A 468 17.42 -26.60 -16.64
N LEU A 469 17.59 -27.07 -17.88
CA LEU A 469 17.33 -28.45 -18.29
C LEU A 469 18.24 -29.43 -17.55
N GLY A 470 19.55 -29.17 -17.52
CA GLY A 470 20.51 -30.03 -16.81
C GLY A 470 20.24 -30.10 -15.31
N ALA A 471 19.91 -28.96 -14.69
CA ALA A 471 19.55 -28.92 -13.28
C ALA A 471 18.25 -29.68 -12.99
N TYR A 472 17.24 -29.60 -13.85
CA TYR A 472 16.01 -30.38 -13.69
C TYR A 472 16.31 -31.88 -13.71
N LEU A 473 17.04 -32.35 -14.73
CA LEU A 473 17.37 -33.77 -14.89
C LEU A 473 18.26 -34.28 -13.75
N ARG A 474 19.20 -33.46 -13.26
CA ARG A 474 20.10 -33.84 -12.17
C ARG A 474 19.40 -33.90 -10.82
N PHE A 475 18.66 -32.84 -10.46
CA PHE A 475 18.20 -32.59 -9.09
C PHE A 475 16.71 -32.85 -8.86
N VAL A 476 15.87 -32.69 -9.89
CA VAL A 476 14.43 -32.97 -9.79
C VAL A 476 14.17 -34.43 -10.17
N LEU A 477 14.58 -34.86 -11.37
CA LEU A 477 14.42 -36.27 -11.78
C LEU A 477 15.26 -37.20 -10.89
N GLY A 478 16.55 -36.88 -10.77
CA GLY A 478 17.48 -37.64 -9.92
C GLY A 478 17.84 -39.01 -10.48
N PRO A 479 18.65 -39.79 -9.75
CA PRO A 479 19.00 -41.14 -10.19
C PRO A 479 17.77 -42.04 -10.12
N ARG A 480 17.67 -42.96 -11.07
CA ARG A 480 16.70 -44.06 -10.97
C ARG A 480 17.16 -44.98 -9.83
N PRO A 481 16.28 -45.35 -8.89
CA PRO A 481 16.57 -46.36 -7.88
C PRO A 481 16.97 -47.71 -8.53
N ASP A 482 17.83 -48.48 -7.86
CA ASP A 482 18.40 -49.73 -8.38
C ASP A 482 17.32 -50.68 -8.95
N PRO A 483 17.43 -51.08 -10.24
CA PRO A 483 16.50 -52.02 -10.87
C PRO A 483 16.53 -53.43 -10.25
N THR A 484 17.57 -53.83 -9.54
CA THR A 484 17.60 -55.17 -8.92
C THR A 484 16.67 -55.31 -7.71
N ALA A 485 16.20 -54.18 -7.16
CA ALA A 485 15.18 -54.09 -6.11
C ALA A 485 13.74 -53.95 -6.65
N LEU A 486 13.51 -54.28 -7.94
CA LEU A 486 12.24 -54.13 -8.64
C LEU A 486 11.13 -54.99 -8.03
N MET A 487 10.40 -54.42 -7.08
CA MET A 487 9.03 -54.82 -6.82
C MET A 487 8.13 -53.69 -7.28
N PRO A 488 7.71 -53.69 -8.56
CA PRO A 488 6.80 -52.66 -9.07
C PRO A 488 5.54 -52.66 -8.20
N ALA A 489 5.11 -51.46 -7.81
CA ALA A 489 3.84 -51.29 -7.12
C ALA A 489 2.75 -51.92 -7.97
N ARG A 490 1.99 -52.83 -7.36
CA ARG A 490 0.88 -53.53 -7.98
C ARG A 490 -0.32 -53.45 -7.08
N LYS A 491 -1.51 -53.54 -7.69
CA LYS A 491 -2.75 -53.69 -6.95
C LYS A 491 -2.75 -55.07 -6.31
N LEU A 492 -3.11 -55.12 -5.04
CA LEU A 492 -3.30 -56.37 -4.29
C LEU A 492 -4.79 -56.64 -4.02
N GLY A 493 -5.62 -55.62 -4.14
CA GLY A 493 -7.02 -55.69 -3.81
C GLY A 493 -7.84 -56.52 -4.79
N CYS A 494 -8.92 -57.13 -4.29
CA CYS A 494 -9.91 -57.84 -5.10
C CYS A 494 -10.91 -56.91 -5.82
N GLY A 495 -10.75 -55.59 -5.71
CA GLY A 495 -11.62 -54.58 -6.31
C GLY A 495 -12.79 -54.08 -5.44
N CYS A 496 -12.96 -54.60 -4.21
CA CYS A 496 -13.94 -54.07 -3.25
C CYS A 496 -13.58 -52.65 -2.77
N LEU A 497 -14.51 -51.95 -2.08
CA LEU A 497 -14.29 -50.56 -1.63
C LEU A 497 -13.05 -50.41 -0.73
N ASP A 498 -12.88 -51.26 0.28
CA ASP A 498 -11.72 -51.20 1.17
C ASP A 498 -10.41 -51.55 0.44
N CYS A 499 -10.47 -52.51 -0.50
CA CYS A 499 -9.34 -52.87 -1.35
C CYS A 499 -8.93 -51.74 -2.29
N LYS A 500 -9.89 -50.92 -2.77
CA LYS A 500 -9.58 -49.73 -3.58
C LYS A 500 -8.82 -48.68 -2.77
N GLU A 501 -9.14 -48.50 -1.49
CA GLU A 501 -8.37 -47.62 -0.60
C GLU A 501 -6.95 -48.15 -0.36
N LEU A 502 -6.82 -49.47 -0.13
CA LEU A 502 -5.51 -50.12 -0.02
C LEU A 502 -4.68 -49.96 -1.30
N ASP A 503 -5.27 -50.24 -2.46
CA ASP A 503 -4.58 -50.09 -3.75
C ASP A 503 -4.19 -48.64 -4.02
N LYS A 504 -5.05 -47.67 -3.66
CA LYS A 504 -4.74 -46.23 -3.75
C LYS A 504 -3.53 -45.88 -2.88
N PHE A 505 -3.45 -46.42 -1.67
CA PHE A 505 -2.30 -46.27 -0.79
C PHE A 505 -1.02 -46.89 -1.39
N LEU A 506 -1.12 -48.13 -1.89
CA LEU A 506 0.01 -48.84 -2.50
C LEU A 506 0.55 -48.14 -3.77
N MET A 507 -0.29 -47.34 -4.44
CA MET A 507 0.10 -46.51 -5.59
C MET A 507 0.52 -45.08 -5.21
N SER A 508 0.39 -44.68 -3.94
CA SER A 508 0.76 -43.34 -3.46
C SER A 508 2.27 -43.23 -3.17
N THR A 509 2.74 -42.07 -2.68
CA THR A 509 4.11 -41.89 -2.17
C THR A 509 4.21 -42.11 -0.67
N SER A 510 3.09 -42.35 0.02
CA SER A 510 3.04 -42.53 1.47
C SER A 510 3.66 -43.87 1.88
N LEU A 511 4.50 -43.85 2.91
CA LEU A 511 5.16 -45.06 3.42
C LEU A 511 4.28 -45.83 4.42
N VAL A 512 3.36 -45.14 5.10
CA VAL A 512 2.53 -45.72 6.15
C VAL A 512 1.11 -45.17 6.05
N GLN A 513 0.11 -46.04 6.22
CA GLN A 513 -1.29 -45.65 6.37
C GLN A 513 -1.99 -46.59 7.35
N THR A 514 -2.90 -46.03 8.15
CA THR A 514 -3.69 -46.81 9.12
C THR A 514 -5.13 -46.92 8.64
N PHE A 515 -5.65 -48.15 8.58
CA PHE A 515 -7.03 -48.46 8.21
C PHE A 515 -7.82 -48.87 9.46
N TRP A 516 -8.65 -47.96 9.98
CA TRP A 516 -9.53 -48.22 11.13
C TRP A 516 -10.78 -48.95 10.66
N ARG A 517 -10.87 -50.26 10.96
CA ARG A 517 -11.90 -51.15 10.40
C ARG A 517 -12.29 -52.26 11.38
N VAL A 518 -13.55 -52.68 11.30
CA VAL A 518 -14.05 -53.85 12.03
C VAL A 518 -13.30 -55.13 11.64
N GLN A 519 -13.30 -56.13 12.52
CA GLN A 519 -12.47 -57.34 12.38
C GLN A 519 -12.62 -58.04 11.03
N LYS A 520 -13.86 -58.23 10.54
CA LYS A 520 -14.14 -58.88 9.26
C LYS A 520 -13.41 -58.21 8.08
N ILE A 521 -13.39 -56.88 8.04
CA ILE A 521 -12.73 -56.11 6.98
C ILE A 521 -11.21 -56.15 7.15
N ARG A 522 -10.70 -56.07 8.39
CA ARG A 522 -9.25 -56.19 8.64
C ARG A 522 -8.73 -57.55 8.20
N THR A 523 -9.37 -58.65 8.59
CA THR A 523 -8.99 -60.01 8.16
C THR A 523 -8.99 -60.15 6.63
N HIS A 524 -9.95 -59.50 5.96
CA HIS A 524 -9.97 -59.45 4.50
C HIS A 524 -8.75 -58.72 3.91
N LEU A 525 -8.44 -57.50 4.37
CA LEU A 525 -7.28 -56.72 3.91
C LEU A 525 -5.96 -57.44 4.22
N GLU A 526 -5.85 -58.05 5.40
CA GLU A 526 -4.70 -58.88 5.80
C GLU A 526 -4.49 -60.04 4.83
N HIS A 527 -5.57 -60.73 4.43
CA HIS A 527 -5.50 -61.81 3.44
C HIS A 527 -4.99 -61.31 2.08
N GLN A 528 -5.48 -60.17 1.60
CA GLN A 528 -4.98 -59.58 0.35
C GLN A 528 -3.50 -59.19 0.46
N MET A 529 -3.09 -58.55 1.56
CA MET A 529 -1.70 -58.14 1.76
C MET A 529 -0.74 -59.32 1.94
N ASN A 530 -1.21 -60.46 2.46
CA ASN A 530 -0.40 -61.68 2.55
C ASN A 530 0.04 -62.21 1.18
N SER A 531 -0.69 -61.91 0.10
CA SER A 531 -0.28 -62.21 -1.28
C SER A 531 0.80 -61.25 -1.83
N GLY A 532 1.13 -60.19 -1.09
CA GLY A 532 2.06 -59.14 -1.50
C GLY A 532 3.05 -58.72 -0.41
N ARG A 533 3.51 -59.66 0.43
CA ARG A 533 4.46 -59.41 1.54
C ARG A 533 5.80 -58.80 1.10
N ASP A 534 6.10 -58.90 -0.18
CA ASP A 534 7.27 -58.34 -0.83
C ASP A 534 7.17 -56.78 -0.93
N ILE A 535 5.97 -56.24 -1.12
CA ILE A 535 5.74 -54.79 -1.25
C ILE A 535 5.11 -54.11 -0.02
N VAL A 536 4.51 -54.88 0.88
CA VAL A 536 3.78 -54.35 2.03
C VAL A 536 3.90 -55.24 3.27
N THR A 537 4.01 -54.61 4.43
CA THR A 537 3.92 -55.25 5.74
C THR A 537 2.82 -54.57 6.54
N TYR A 538 2.28 -55.24 7.56
CA TYR A 538 1.24 -54.66 8.38
C TYR A 538 1.34 -55.10 9.84
N SER A 539 0.80 -54.28 10.73
CA SER A 539 0.58 -54.61 12.14
C SER A 539 -0.79 -54.09 12.60
N THR A 540 -1.35 -54.72 13.65
CA THR A 540 -2.64 -54.29 14.21
C THR A 540 -2.43 -53.49 15.48
N ILE A 541 -3.04 -52.30 15.55
CA ILE A 541 -3.24 -51.54 16.79
C ILE A 541 -4.43 -52.15 17.52
N ARG A 542 -4.20 -52.70 18.71
CA ARG A 542 -5.21 -53.38 19.54
C ARG A 542 -5.83 -52.49 20.63
N SER A 543 -5.64 -51.17 20.54
CA SER A 543 -6.27 -50.19 21.42
C SER A 543 -7.40 -49.46 20.69
N GLY A 544 -8.52 -49.24 21.39
CA GLY A 544 -9.73 -48.59 20.85
C GLY A 544 -10.66 -49.55 20.08
N SER A 545 -11.84 -49.06 19.66
CA SER A 545 -12.77 -49.80 18.80
C SER A 545 -13.37 -48.84 17.76
N PRO A 546 -13.32 -49.17 16.44
CA PRO A 546 -12.69 -50.35 15.85
C PRO A 546 -11.15 -50.32 15.94
N HIS A 547 -10.49 -51.49 15.93
CA HIS A 547 -9.02 -51.60 15.84
C HIS A 547 -8.47 -51.04 14.51
N GLY A 548 -7.20 -50.62 14.51
CA GLY A 548 -6.51 -50.07 13.35
C GLY A 548 -5.52 -51.06 12.73
N LEU A 549 -5.48 -51.14 11.39
CA LEU A 549 -4.47 -51.89 10.64
C LEU A 549 -3.42 -50.92 10.09
N VAL A 550 -2.23 -50.89 10.68
CA VAL A 550 -1.10 -50.06 10.23
C VAL A 550 -0.40 -50.79 9.11
N VAL A 551 -0.48 -50.25 7.91
CA VAL A 551 0.11 -50.82 6.71
C VAL A 551 1.34 -50.01 6.36
N LYS A 552 2.50 -50.68 6.30
CA LYS A 552 3.80 -50.11 5.97
C LYS A 552 4.26 -50.63 4.62
N ARG A 553 4.56 -49.72 3.71
CA ARG A 553 5.01 -50.05 2.37
C ARG A 553 6.53 -50.20 2.33
N ASN A 554 7.03 -51.07 1.46
CA ASN A 554 8.46 -51.19 1.19
C ASN A 554 9.02 -49.86 0.64
N GLN A 555 10.06 -49.34 1.28
CA GLN A 555 10.69 -48.06 0.95
C GLN A 555 11.28 -48.04 -0.47
N GLN A 556 11.82 -49.16 -0.96
CA GLN A 556 12.37 -49.27 -2.32
C GLN A 556 11.26 -49.18 -3.38
N ALA A 557 10.13 -49.85 -3.15
CA ALA A 557 8.97 -49.78 -4.04
C ALA A 557 8.36 -48.37 -4.07
N ALA A 558 8.30 -47.69 -2.92
CA ALA A 558 7.85 -46.29 -2.82
C ALA A 558 8.81 -45.31 -3.52
N ALA A 559 10.13 -45.52 -3.40
CA ALA A 559 11.15 -44.72 -4.08
C ALA A 559 11.06 -44.87 -5.61
N TYR A 560 10.84 -46.09 -6.11
CA TYR A 560 10.64 -46.34 -7.54
C TYR A 560 9.37 -45.66 -8.09
N GLN A 561 8.23 -45.77 -7.39
CA GLN A 561 7.01 -45.06 -7.79
C GLN A 561 7.18 -43.54 -7.77
N SER A 562 7.86 -43.02 -6.75
CA SER A 562 8.18 -41.58 -6.69
C SER A 562 9.04 -41.15 -7.87
N TRP A 563 10.01 -41.98 -8.29
CA TRP A 563 10.80 -41.71 -9.49
C TRP A 563 9.97 -41.75 -10.77
N LEU A 564 9.05 -42.71 -10.93
CA LEU A 564 8.13 -42.75 -12.09
C LEU A 564 7.25 -41.49 -12.16
N GLN A 565 6.75 -41.00 -11.03
CA GLN A 565 6.02 -39.73 -10.97
C GLN A 565 6.90 -38.55 -11.43
N ARG A 566 8.14 -38.47 -10.94
CA ARG A 566 9.11 -37.43 -11.36
C ARG A 566 9.51 -37.57 -12.83
N GLN A 567 9.57 -38.79 -13.37
CA GLN A 567 9.81 -39.04 -14.79
C GLN A 567 8.64 -38.51 -15.64
N GLY A 568 7.40 -38.72 -15.20
CA GLY A 568 6.21 -38.13 -15.82
C GLY A 568 6.27 -36.59 -15.80
N GLN A 569 6.58 -36.00 -14.65
CA GLN A 569 6.75 -34.54 -14.51
C GLN A 569 7.89 -34.00 -15.38
N ALA A 570 9.01 -34.73 -15.49
CA ALA A 570 10.13 -34.37 -16.36
C ALA A 570 9.70 -34.32 -17.83
N LYS A 571 8.94 -35.32 -18.30
CA LYS A 571 8.40 -35.30 -19.68
C LYS A 571 7.50 -34.10 -19.92
N THR A 572 6.60 -33.79 -18.98
CA THR A 572 5.74 -32.61 -19.05
C THR A 572 6.56 -31.31 -19.09
N PHE A 573 7.57 -31.19 -18.22
CA PHE A 573 8.48 -30.04 -18.18
C PHE A 573 9.27 -29.89 -19.49
N LEU A 574 9.85 -30.96 -20.03
CA LEU A 574 10.55 -30.91 -21.33
C LEU A 574 9.60 -30.49 -22.47
N GLY A 575 8.33 -30.89 -22.41
CA GLY A 575 7.30 -30.43 -23.34
C GLY A 575 7.07 -28.91 -23.31
N THR A 576 7.29 -28.23 -22.17
CA THR A 576 7.19 -26.77 -22.11
C THR A 576 8.32 -26.07 -22.85
N ILE A 577 9.51 -26.69 -22.93
CA ILE A 577 10.66 -26.19 -23.71
C ILE A 577 10.38 -26.30 -25.22
N GLY A 578 9.84 -27.42 -25.69
CA GLY A 578 9.49 -27.57 -27.09
C GLY A 578 9.24 -29.01 -27.55
N SER A 579 8.96 -29.16 -28.85
CA SER A 579 8.87 -30.47 -29.49
C SER A 579 10.23 -31.19 -29.49
N GLY A 580 10.25 -32.49 -29.82
CA GLY A 580 11.48 -33.28 -29.89
C GLY A 580 12.59 -32.64 -30.75
N SER A 581 12.22 -31.96 -31.84
CA SER A 581 13.18 -31.24 -32.69
C SER A 581 13.80 -30.01 -32.02
N ILE A 582 13.02 -29.24 -31.25
CA ILE A 582 13.53 -28.08 -30.50
C ILE A 582 14.41 -28.57 -29.35
N LEU A 583 13.98 -29.62 -28.63
CA LEU A 583 14.77 -30.23 -27.57
C LEU A 583 16.09 -30.77 -28.10
N GLN A 584 16.12 -31.38 -29.28
CA GLN A 584 17.35 -31.85 -29.91
C GLN A 584 18.29 -30.68 -30.25
N LYS A 585 17.77 -29.57 -30.78
CA LYS A 585 18.57 -28.37 -31.05
C LYS A 585 19.15 -27.77 -29.78
N VAL A 586 18.33 -27.61 -28.74
CA VAL A 586 18.75 -27.06 -27.44
C VAL A 586 19.76 -27.97 -26.76
N ALA A 587 19.52 -29.28 -26.77
CA ALA A 587 20.40 -30.22 -26.10
C ALA A 587 21.70 -30.47 -26.86
N GLY A 588 21.71 -30.28 -28.18
CA GLY A 588 22.88 -30.42 -29.04
C GLY A 588 23.55 -31.79 -28.87
N PRO A 589 24.88 -31.85 -28.69
CA PRO A 589 25.62 -33.10 -28.51
C PRO A 589 25.15 -33.96 -27.33
N ARG A 590 24.51 -33.34 -26.32
CA ARG A 590 24.07 -34.01 -25.09
C ARG A 590 22.63 -34.53 -25.17
N TYR A 591 21.99 -34.48 -26.33
CA TYR A 591 20.62 -35.01 -26.48
C TYR A 591 20.52 -36.50 -26.11
N ALA A 592 21.55 -37.30 -26.43
CA ALA A 592 21.61 -38.71 -26.03
C ALA A 592 21.63 -38.89 -24.50
N ASP A 593 22.35 -38.02 -23.78
CA ASP A 593 22.41 -38.05 -22.31
C ASP A 593 21.04 -37.68 -21.69
N VAL A 594 20.33 -36.73 -22.30
CA VAL A 594 18.96 -36.36 -21.89
C VAL A 594 18.04 -37.58 -22.01
N LEU A 595 18.08 -38.31 -23.13
CA LEU A 595 17.27 -39.51 -23.32
C LEU A 595 17.65 -40.61 -22.32
N LYS A 596 18.94 -40.87 -22.11
CA LYS A 596 19.40 -41.85 -21.11
C LYS A 596 18.95 -41.50 -19.69
N ALA A 597 18.93 -40.22 -19.33
CA ALA A 597 18.41 -39.76 -18.05
C ALA A 597 16.89 -39.97 -17.92
N LEU A 598 16.13 -39.61 -18.96
CA LEU A 598 14.68 -39.83 -18.97
C LEU A 598 14.32 -41.32 -18.91
N GLU A 599 15.07 -42.19 -19.57
CA GLU A 599 14.88 -43.65 -19.52
C GLU A 599 15.36 -44.27 -18.20
N GLY A 600 16.07 -43.49 -17.38
CA GLY A 600 16.68 -43.95 -16.13
C GLY A 600 17.84 -44.92 -16.34
N LYS A 601 18.47 -44.91 -17.52
CA LYS A 601 19.68 -45.69 -17.83
C LYS A 601 20.93 -45.07 -17.21
N GLN A 602 20.97 -43.75 -17.07
CA GLN A 602 22.10 -43.02 -16.51
C GLN A 602 21.63 -41.70 -15.90
N GLN A 603 22.10 -41.34 -14.70
CA GLN A 603 21.79 -40.02 -14.15
C GLN A 603 22.49 -38.92 -14.97
N PHE A 604 21.80 -37.81 -15.23
CA PHE A 604 22.41 -36.68 -15.91
C PHE A 604 23.56 -36.08 -15.09
N VAL A 605 24.64 -35.70 -15.77
CA VAL A 605 25.88 -35.16 -15.16
C VAL A 605 26.04 -33.68 -15.53
N LEU A 606 26.37 -32.86 -14.53
CA LEU A 606 26.69 -31.43 -14.67
C LEU A 606 28.21 -31.20 -14.53
N PRO A 607 28.78 -30.11 -15.07
CA PRO A 607 28.12 -29.01 -15.79
C PRO A 607 27.62 -29.42 -17.19
N TRP A 608 26.76 -28.59 -17.80
CA TRP A 608 26.22 -28.90 -19.13
C TRP A 608 27.32 -28.86 -20.21
N ASN A 609 28.18 -27.84 -20.14
CA ASN A 609 29.39 -27.66 -20.93
C ASN A 609 30.44 -26.86 -20.12
N SER A 610 31.68 -26.72 -20.62
CA SER A 610 32.76 -25.96 -19.95
C SER A 610 32.46 -24.46 -19.80
N ALA A 611 31.55 -23.93 -20.61
CA ALA A 611 31.17 -22.50 -20.61
C ALA A 611 29.96 -22.19 -19.70
N THR A 612 29.25 -23.20 -19.19
CA THR A 612 28.08 -23.01 -18.31
C THR A 612 28.55 -23.10 -16.85
N PRO A 613 28.47 -22.00 -16.09
CA PRO A 613 28.81 -22.03 -14.67
C PRO A 613 27.94 -23.07 -13.96
N SER A 614 28.50 -23.75 -12.96
CA SER A 614 27.71 -24.50 -11.96
C SER A 614 26.88 -23.51 -11.14
N ALA A 615 25.81 -22.98 -11.73
CA ALA A 615 24.93 -22.02 -11.05
C ALA A 615 24.09 -22.71 -9.97
N PHE A 616 23.89 -24.03 -10.10
CA PHE A 616 23.26 -24.86 -9.10
C PHE A 616 24.31 -25.63 -8.30
N ASN A 617 24.95 -24.99 -7.33
CA ASN A 617 25.74 -25.70 -6.32
C ASN A 617 24.87 -26.75 -5.61
N GLN A 618 25.52 -27.87 -5.24
CA GLN A 618 24.90 -29.07 -4.68
C GLN A 618 23.95 -28.73 -3.51
N PRO A 619 22.78 -29.38 -3.42
CA PRO A 619 21.94 -29.25 -2.23
C PRO A 619 22.72 -29.73 -1.00
N SER A 620 22.73 -28.91 0.05
CA SER A 620 23.17 -29.28 1.40
C SER A 620 22.23 -30.32 2.02
#